data_AF-A0A537NMU5-F1
#
_entry.id   AF-A0A537NMU5-F1
#
_cell.length_a   1.000
_cell.length_b   1.000
_cell.length_c   1.000
_cell.angle_alpha   90.00
_cell.angle_beta   90.00
_cell.angle_gamma   90.00
#
_symmetry.space_group_name_H-M   'P 1'
#
loop_
_entity.id
_entity.type
_entity.pdbx_description
1 polymer ?
#
loop_
_entity_poly.entity_id
_entity_poly.type
_entity_poly.pdbx_seq_one_letter_code
_entity_poly.pdbx_strand_id
1 'polypeptide(L)'
;MGVFAMSPHDPLVTLIKTAEGKAKGERERILTRQLLEKAPPEDLAGYSAADLNHLVNGRLAFLAERKPGRTKIAVSNPEAPFADVTMIDIINDDMPFLVDSAIGLLTERGYDVRLALHPVLSVKRDSTGKLTGIEAKASSDSQAMRESFMHFHIARIDAAESAKLEEDLKAVFSDVRVAVLDFRAMQQRLREAIASYQSNPPPIPIEELTESIAFLQWLLDNHFTFLGMREYKFAGGAKKGVLEPIGASGLGILRKSEIEVLRRGHELV
;
A
#
# COMPACT_ATOMS: atom_id res chain seq x y z
N MET A 1 6.48 -1.70 16.93
CA MET A 1 7.79 -1.25 16.41
C MET A 1 8.35 -0.20 17.35
N GLY A 2 9.31 -0.58 18.20
CA GLY A 2 10.02 0.36 19.03
C GLY A 2 10.94 1.20 18.16
N VAL A 3 10.82 2.53 18.23
CA VAL A 3 11.81 3.43 17.67
C VAL A 3 13.06 3.25 18.52
N PHE A 4 14.02 2.45 18.07
CA PHE A 4 15.35 2.41 18.68
C PHE A 4 15.95 3.79 18.48
N ALA A 5 16.02 4.58 19.55
CA ALA A 5 16.76 5.82 19.55
C ALA A 5 18.23 5.47 19.34
N MET A 6 18.73 5.65 18.12
CA MET A 6 20.12 5.37 17.79
C MET A 6 21.02 6.27 18.65
N SER A 7 22.00 5.65 19.31
CA SER A 7 23.01 6.37 20.08
C SER A 7 23.81 7.30 19.15
N PRO A 8 24.22 8.50 19.58
CA PRO A 8 25.02 9.43 18.75
C PRO A 8 26.34 8.84 18.21
N HIS A 9 26.80 7.73 18.78
CA HIS A 9 28.02 7.01 18.42
C HIS A 9 27.77 5.70 17.66
N ASP A 10 26.55 5.46 17.21
CA ASP A 10 26.22 4.30 16.37
C ASP A 10 26.90 4.46 14.99
N PRO A 11 27.68 3.47 14.52
CA PRO A 11 28.29 3.47 13.18
C PRO A 11 27.31 3.82 12.06
N LEU A 12 26.03 3.46 12.20
CA LEU A 12 24.99 3.76 11.21
C LEU A 12 24.58 5.23 11.22
N VAL A 13 24.52 5.87 12.38
CA VAL A 13 24.30 7.32 12.47
C VAL A 13 25.43 8.07 11.78
N THR A 14 26.68 7.61 11.94
CA THR A 14 27.82 8.19 11.22
C THR A 14 27.74 7.92 9.72
N LEU A 15 27.33 6.71 9.29
CA LEU A 15 27.14 6.36 7.89
C LEU A 15 26.09 7.28 7.22
N ILE A 16 24.92 7.43 7.85
CA ILE A 16 23.81 8.28 7.36
C ILE A 16 24.25 9.75 7.31
N LYS A 17 24.88 10.27 8.36
CA LYS A 17 25.41 11.65 8.36
C LYS A 17 26.46 11.87 7.27
N THR A 18 27.30 10.87 7.01
CA THR A 18 28.32 10.94 5.95
C THR A 18 27.67 10.94 4.56
N ALA A 19 26.63 10.13 4.35
CA ALA A 19 25.85 10.13 3.11
C ALA A 19 25.11 11.45 2.92
N GLU A 20 24.52 12.01 3.99
CA GLU A 20 23.85 13.30 4.00
C GLU A 20 24.82 14.44 3.68
N GLY A 21 26.04 14.42 4.24
CA GLY A 21 27.08 15.43 3.99
C GLY A 21 27.57 15.47 2.54
N LYS A 22 27.35 14.40 1.76
CA LYS A 22 27.65 14.35 0.32
C LYS A 22 26.56 14.99 -0.53
N ALA A 23 25.42 15.35 0.05
CA ALA A 23 24.28 15.84 -0.70
C ALA A 23 24.49 17.25 -1.27
N LYS A 24 24.09 17.47 -2.52
CA LYS A 24 24.34 18.73 -3.25
C LYS A 24 23.34 19.84 -2.93
N GLY A 25 22.18 19.51 -2.35
CA GLY A 25 21.15 20.49 -2.01
C GLY A 25 20.26 20.09 -0.83
N GLU A 26 19.45 21.03 -0.36
CA GLU A 26 18.63 20.83 0.85
C GLU A 26 17.59 19.71 0.70
N ARG A 27 16.91 19.63 -0.45
CA ARG A 27 15.94 18.55 -0.72
C ARG A 27 16.60 17.17 -0.68
N GLU A 28 17.82 17.08 -1.19
CA GLU A 28 18.61 15.85 -1.21
C GLU A 28 19.04 15.43 0.19
N ARG A 29 19.46 16.38 1.03
CA ARG A 29 19.74 16.15 2.46
C ARG A 29 18.51 15.62 3.20
N ILE A 30 17.38 16.31 3.06
CA ILE A 30 16.12 15.91 3.70
C ILE A 30 15.70 14.51 3.26
N LEU A 31 15.75 14.24 1.95
CA LEU A 31 15.38 12.94 1.41
C LEU A 31 16.32 11.83 1.90
N THR A 32 17.63 12.07 1.89
CA THR A 32 18.64 11.13 2.40
C THR A 32 18.35 10.75 3.84
N ARG A 33 18.10 11.75 4.68
CA ARG A 33 17.76 11.53 6.08
C ARG A 33 16.49 10.70 6.22
N GLN A 34 15.40 11.10 5.54
CA GLN A 34 14.10 10.42 5.68
C GLN A 34 14.11 8.98 5.16
N LEU A 35 14.85 8.69 4.08
CA LEU A 35 14.99 7.32 3.56
C LEU A 35 15.75 6.42 4.52
N LEU A 36 16.88 6.91 5.06
CA LEU A 36 17.84 6.04 5.74
C LEU A 36 17.58 5.93 7.24
N GLU A 37 17.04 6.96 7.90
CA GLU A 37 16.80 6.93 9.36
C GLU A 37 15.81 5.85 9.81
N LYS A 38 14.91 5.42 8.91
CA LYS A 38 13.89 4.39 9.20
C LYS A 38 14.27 3.01 8.69
N ALA A 39 15.40 2.90 7.98
CA ALA A 39 15.86 1.63 7.46
C ALA A 39 16.39 0.76 8.61
N PRO A 40 16.15 -0.56 8.57
CA PRO A 40 16.83 -1.47 9.48
C PRO A 40 18.37 -1.32 9.36
N PRO A 41 19.08 -1.19 10.50
CA PRO A 41 20.54 -1.21 10.58
C PRO A 41 21.25 -2.21 9.66
N GLU A 42 20.76 -3.45 9.69
CA GLU A 42 21.27 -4.60 8.96
C GLU A 42 21.17 -4.43 7.44
N ASP A 43 20.12 -3.77 6.96
CA ASP A 43 19.89 -3.52 5.54
C ASP A 43 20.88 -2.48 4.99
N LEU A 44 21.38 -1.58 5.84
CA LEU A 44 22.34 -0.54 5.45
C LEU A 44 23.81 -0.98 5.60
N ALA A 45 24.08 -2.01 6.40
CA ALA A 45 25.45 -2.39 6.78
C ALA A 45 26.34 -2.77 5.59
N GLY A 46 25.76 -3.23 4.48
CA GLY A 46 26.48 -3.59 3.25
C GLY A 46 26.81 -2.43 2.32
N TYR A 47 26.33 -1.21 2.60
CA TYR A 47 26.46 -0.06 1.70
C TYR A 47 27.48 0.96 2.23
N SER A 48 28.29 1.53 1.32
CA SER A 48 29.11 2.69 1.68
C SER A 48 28.27 3.97 1.69
N ALA A 49 28.76 5.01 2.38
CA ALA A 49 28.11 6.33 2.35
C ALA A 49 28.01 6.92 0.93
N ALA A 50 28.93 6.55 0.04
CA ALA A 50 28.89 6.95 -1.36
C ALA A 50 27.77 6.22 -2.12
N ASP A 51 27.60 4.92 -1.88
CA ASP A 51 26.53 4.12 -2.48
C ASP A 51 25.15 4.62 -2.04
N LEU A 52 24.97 4.86 -0.73
CA LEU A 52 23.71 5.39 -0.20
C LEU A 52 23.38 6.79 -0.74
N ASN A 53 24.38 7.67 -0.85
CA ASN A 53 24.16 8.97 -1.48
C ASN A 53 23.80 8.82 -2.97
N HIS A 54 24.49 7.96 -3.71
CA HIS A 54 24.18 7.68 -5.11
C HIS A 54 22.75 7.14 -5.29
N LEU A 55 22.36 6.20 -4.42
CA LEU A 55 21.02 5.61 -4.37
C LEU A 55 19.94 6.68 -4.25
N VAL A 56 20.02 7.51 -3.20
CA VAL A 56 19.05 8.57 -2.91
C VAL A 56 18.99 9.60 -4.06
N ASN A 57 20.15 9.97 -4.60
CA ASN A 57 20.26 10.96 -5.66
C ASN A 57 19.54 10.55 -6.94
N GLY A 58 19.61 9.26 -7.27
CA GLY A 58 18.87 8.72 -8.40
C GLY A 58 17.35 8.91 -8.27
N ARG A 59 16.82 9.01 -7.04
CA ARG A 59 15.37 9.00 -6.81
C ARG A 59 14.73 10.38 -6.84
N LEU A 60 15.48 11.47 -6.71
CA LEU A 60 14.91 12.83 -6.78
C LEU A 60 14.19 13.08 -8.11
N ALA A 61 14.76 12.59 -9.23
CA ALA A 61 14.12 12.68 -10.55
C ALA A 61 12.80 11.87 -10.60
N PHE A 62 12.77 10.69 -9.97
CA PHE A 62 11.55 9.90 -9.87
C PHE A 62 10.46 10.61 -9.07
N LEU A 63 10.81 11.28 -7.96
CA LEU A 63 9.87 12.03 -7.11
C LEU A 63 9.40 13.36 -7.72
N ALA A 64 10.11 13.86 -8.75
CA ALA A 64 9.93 15.20 -9.30
C ALA A 64 8.50 15.47 -9.78
N GLU A 65 7.80 14.47 -10.31
CA GLU A 65 6.45 14.62 -10.85
C GLU A 65 5.57 13.43 -10.52
N ARG A 66 4.40 13.71 -9.94
CA ARG A 66 3.33 12.75 -9.68
C ARG A 66 2.01 13.50 -9.50
N LYS A 67 0.94 13.01 -10.12
CA LYS A 67 -0.41 13.52 -9.86
C LYS A 67 -0.98 12.85 -8.59
N PRO A 68 -1.62 13.61 -7.68
CA PRO A 68 -2.37 13.04 -6.56
C PRO A 68 -3.39 11.98 -6.99
N GLY A 69 -3.67 10.99 -6.14
CA GLY A 69 -4.62 9.92 -6.46
C GLY A 69 -4.07 8.84 -7.39
N ARG A 70 -2.83 8.99 -7.88
CA ARG A 70 -2.18 8.03 -8.78
C ARG A 70 -0.91 7.46 -8.15
N THR A 71 -0.73 6.15 -8.31
CA THR A 71 0.54 5.49 -8.01
C THR A 71 1.48 5.66 -9.20
N LYS A 72 2.72 6.05 -8.93
CA LYS A 72 3.80 6.02 -9.92
C LYS A 72 4.79 4.95 -9.51
N ILE A 73 5.17 4.11 -10.48
CA ILE A 73 6.05 2.96 -10.28
C ILE A 73 7.13 3.00 -11.35
N ALA A 74 8.35 2.64 -11.00
CA ALA A 74 9.42 2.34 -11.94
C ALA A 74 10.16 1.09 -11.49
N VAL A 75 10.31 0.13 -12.39
CA VAL A 75 11.19 -1.04 -12.19
C VAL A 75 12.39 -0.85 -13.11
N SER A 76 13.59 -0.83 -12.56
CA SER A 76 14.80 -0.47 -13.31
C SER A 76 16.01 -1.29 -12.92
N ASN A 77 16.86 -1.54 -13.91
CA ASN A 77 18.12 -2.25 -13.76
C ASN A 77 19.26 -1.23 -13.80
N PRO A 78 19.74 -0.74 -12.65
CA PRO A 78 20.81 0.25 -12.59
C PRO A 78 22.15 -0.33 -13.10
N GLU A 79 23.09 0.58 -13.36
CA GLU A 79 24.50 0.28 -13.58
C GLU A 79 25.24 0.11 -12.23
N ALA A 80 26.57 -0.03 -12.28
CA ALA A 80 27.39 -0.08 -11.07
C ALA A 80 27.17 1.16 -10.18
N PRO A 81 27.19 1.00 -8.83
CA PRO A 81 27.58 -0.19 -8.08
C PRO A 81 26.46 -1.23 -7.89
N PHE A 82 25.26 -0.99 -8.42
CA PHE A 82 24.06 -1.80 -8.18
C PHE A 82 23.72 -2.75 -9.33
N ALA A 83 24.72 -3.13 -10.13
CA ALA A 83 24.50 -3.87 -11.37
C ALA A 83 23.89 -5.27 -11.17
N ASP A 84 23.92 -5.82 -9.96
CA ASP A 84 23.41 -7.15 -9.61
C ASP A 84 21.97 -7.16 -9.06
N VAL A 85 21.34 -5.99 -8.96
CA VAL A 85 19.96 -5.84 -8.47
C VAL A 85 19.03 -5.23 -9.50
N THR A 86 17.74 -5.45 -9.29
CA THR A 86 16.66 -4.65 -9.87
C THR A 86 16.08 -3.75 -8.78
N MET A 87 15.94 -2.47 -9.08
CA MET A 87 15.37 -1.45 -8.21
C MET A 87 13.89 -1.24 -8.54
N ILE A 88 13.06 -1.16 -7.51
CA ILE A 88 11.63 -0.89 -7.63
C ILE A 88 11.33 0.37 -6.84
N ASP A 89 10.99 1.45 -7.53
CA ASP A 89 10.56 2.70 -6.94
C ASP A 89 9.05 2.85 -7.06
N ILE A 90 8.38 3.12 -5.95
CA ILE A 90 6.93 3.35 -5.90
C ILE A 90 6.66 4.60 -5.09
N ILE A 91 5.82 5.48 -5.61
CA ILE A 91 5.29 6.61 -4.86
C ILE A 91 3.76 6.66 -4.97
N ASN A 92 3.11 6.78 -3.82
CA ASN A 92 1.65 6.76 -3.68
C ASN A 92 1.18 7.81 -2.67
N ASP A 93 -0.11 8.13 -2.66
CA ASP A 93 -0.69 8.84 -1.51
C ASP A 93 -0.58 7.94 -0.27
N ASP A 94 -0.32 8.51 0.90
CA ASP A 94 -0.20 7.73 2.14
C ASP A 94 -1.52 7.06 2.52
N MET A 95 -1.52 5.73 2.61
CA MET A 95 -2.67 4.92 3.03
C MET A 95 -2.24 3.55 3.59
N PRO A 96 -3.13 2.85 4.33
CA PRO A 96 -2.85 1.51 4.86
C PRO A 96 -2.54 0.48 3.76
N PHE A 97 -1.88 -0.61 4.17
CA PHE A 97 -1.59 -1.83 3.38
C PHE A 97 -0.58 -1.69 2.23
N LEU A 98 -0.06 -0.49 1.94
CA LEU A 98 0.83 -0.28 0.78
C LEU A 98 2.09 -1.15 0.82
N VAL A 99 2.85 -1.09 1.92
CA VAL A 99 4.13 -1.80 2.06
C VAL A 99 3.92 -3.31 2.06
N ASP A 100 2.98 -3.79 2.89
CA ASP A 100 2.69 -5.22 3.02
C ASP A 100 2.18 -5.82 1.71
N SER A 101 1.39 -5.07 0.93
CA SER A 101 0.91 -5.52 -0.37
C SER A 101 2.03 -5.61 -1.41
N ALA A 102 2.98 -4.67 -1.40
CA ALA A 102 4.14 -4.71 -2.28
C ALA A 102 5.05 -5.91 -1.95
N ILE A 103 5.39 -6.08 -0.68
CA ILE A 103 6.20 -7.21 -0.20
C ILE A 103 5.49 -8.54 -0.45
N GLY A 104 4.18 -8.60 -0.22
CA GLY A 104 3.35 -9.76 -0.50
C GLY A 104 3.43 -10.18 -1.97
N LEU A 105 3.26 -9.25 -2.91
CA LEU A 105 3.40 -9.54 -4.34
C LEU A 105 4.82 -10.00 -4.71
N LEU A 106 5.85 -9.35 -4.17
CA LEU A 106 7.24 -9.74 -4.43
C LEU A 106 7.51 -11.17 -3.94
N THR A 107 7.02 -11.50 -2.75
CA THR A 107 7.16 -12.82 -2.14
C THR A 107 6.37 -13.89 -2.90
N GLU A 108 5.14 -13.59 -3.31
CA GLU A 108 4.30 -14.50 -4.14
C GLU A 108 4.99 -14.85 -5.46
N ARG A 109 5.75 -13.91 -6.04
CA ARG A 109 6.56 -14.11 -7.23
C ARG A 109 7.91 -14.80 -6.98
N GLY A 110 8.22 -15.14 -5.74
CA GLY A 110 9.47 -15.78 -5.35
C GLY A 110 10.67 -14.84 -5.34
N TYR A 111 10.47 -13.52 -5.31
CA TYR A 111 11.56 -12.56 -5.18
C TYR A 111 11.95 -12.35 -3.73
N ASP A 112 13.24 -12.45 -3.45
CA ASP A 112 13.83 -12.09 -2.16
C ASP A 112 14.12 -10.58 -2.11
N VAL A 113 13.60 -9.90 -1.09
CA VAL A 113 13.76 -8.46 -0.90
C VAL A 113 15.06 -8.19 -0.13
N ARG A 114 16.07 -7.67 -0.84
CA ARG A 114 17.41 -7.41 -0.30
C ARG A 114 17.56 -6.06 0.41
N LEU A 115 16.65 -5.14 0.13
CA LEU A 115 16.58 -3.81 0.75
C LEU A 115 15.14 -3.33 0.65
N ALA A 116 14.60 -2.77 1.72
CA ALA A 116 13.30 -2.10 1.73
C ALA A 116 13.40 -0.75 2.44
N LEU A 117 13.24 0.34 1.70
CA LEU A 117 13.14 1.70 2.25
C LEU A 117 11.74 2.23 1.99
N HIS A 118 10.98 2.54 3.04
CA HIS A 118 9.58 2.94 2.86
C HIS A 118 9.16 4.16 3.71
N PRO A 119 9.81 5.32 3.55
CA PRO A 119 9.43 6.51 4.30
C PRO A 119 8.09 7.08 3.84
N VAL A 120 7.37 7.67 4.80
CA VAL A 120 6.29 8.61 4.48
C VAL A 120 6.88 10.01 4.39
N LEU A 121 6.84 10.59 3.21
CA LEU A 121 7.34 11.92 2.90
C LEU A 121 6.21 12.96 3.06
N SER A 122 6.55 14.11 3.62
CA SER A 122 5.69 15.30 3.59
C SER A 122 6.17 16.20 2.44
N VAL A 123 5.35 16.36 1.40
CA VAL A 123 5.75 17.06 0.17
C VAL A 123 4.78 18.17 -0.20
N LYS A 124 5.27 19.14 -0.97
CA LYS A 124 4.47 20.16 -1.63
C LYS A 124 4.57 19.97 -3.14
N ARG A 125 3.43 19.99 -3.82
CA ARG A 125 3.34 19.90 -5.28
C ARG A 125 2.52 21.06 -5.83
N ASP A 126 2.86 21.51 -7.03
CA ASP A 126 2.01 22.45 -7.77
C ASP A 126 0.82 21.74 -8.44
N SER A 127 -0.03 22.51 -9.12
CA SER A 127 -1.23 22.00 -9.80
C SER A 127 -0.93 21.03 -10.95
N THR A 128 0.30 20.99 -11.45
CA THR A 128 0.74 20.05 -12.50
C THR A 128 1.25 18.73 -11.92
N GLY A 129 1.44 18.67 -10.59
CA GLY A 129 2.00 17.53 -9.87
C GLY A 129 3.52 17.59 -9.70
N LYS A 130 4.15 18.72 -10.05
CA LYS A 130 5.59 18.92 -9.89
C LYS A 130 5.94 19.22 -8.44
N LEU A 131 7.00 18.58 -7.97
CA LEU A 131 7.51 18.70 -6.61
C LEU A 131 8.16 20.08 -6.37
N THR A 132 7.55 20.87 -5.49
CA THR A 132 8.01 22.21 -5.10
C THR A 132 8.68 22.23 -3.73
N GLY A 133 8.51 21.18 -2.91
CA GLY A 133 9.19 21.06 -1.62
C GLY A 133 9.10 19.67 -1.00
N ILE A 134 10.09 19.33 -0.19
CA ILE A 134 10.07 18.18 0.74
C ILE A 134 10.31 18.77 2.13
N GLU A 135 9.39 18.52 3.05
CA GLU A 135 9.44 19.05 4.40
C GLU A 135 10.28 18.12 5.29
N ALA A 136 11.19 18.68 6.08
CA ALA A 136 12.06 17.91 6.97
C ALA A 136 11.30 17.23 8.12
N LYS A 137 10.17 17.80 8.52
CA LYS A 137 9.27 17.28 9.56
C LYS A 137 7.84 17.30 9.04
N ALA A 138 7.00 16.42 9.58
CA ALA A 138 5.57 16.45 9.33
C ALA A 138 5.04 17.86 9.68
N SER A 139 4.61 18.60 8.67
CA SER A 139 4.09 19.96 8.81
C SER A 139 2.58 19.91 8.97
N SER A 140 2.03 20.82 9.77
CA SER A 140 0.57 21.07 9.84
C SER A 140 0.08 22.00 8.72
N ASP A 141 0.95 22.38 7.78
CA ASP A 141 0.62 23.16 6.60
C ASP A 141 -0.38 22.39 5.73
N SER A 142 -1.51 23.03 5.41
CA SER A 142 -2.59 22.43 4.62
C SER A 142 -2.20 22.13 3.17
N GLN A 143 -1.11 22.72 2.68
CA GLN A 143 -0.57 22.39 1.35
C GLN A 143 0.37 21.19 1.34
N ALA A 144 0.80 20.70 2.51
CA ALA A 144 1.66 19.53 2.59
C ALA A 144 0.85 18.25 2.45
N MET A 145 1.22 17.40 1.49
CA MET A 145 0.61 16.09 1.26
C MET A 145 1.53 15.01 1.82
N ARG A 146 0.93 13.94 2.36
CA ARG A 146 1.68 12.75 2.78
C ARG A 146 1.73 11.76 1.62
N GLU A 147 2.94 11.36 1.24
CA GLU A 147 3.19 10.37 0.19
C GLU A 147 4.00 9.22 0.77
N SER A 148 3.56 7.98 0.58
CA SER A 148 4.40 6.82 0.87
C SER A 148 5.32 6.60 -0.31
N PHE A 149 6.62 6.82 -0.10
CA PHE A 149 7.64 6.39 -1.03
C PHE A 149 8.17 5.03 -0.57
N MET A 150 8.25 4.08 -1.49
CA MET A 150 8.78 2.74 -1.25
C MET A 150 9.84 2.46 -2.29
N HIS A 151 10.95 1.91 -1.85
CA HIS A 151 12.09 1.56 -2.66
C HIS A 151 12.56 0.16 -2.25
N PHE A 152 12.62 -0.75 -3.23
CA PHE A 152 13.04 -2.13 -3.00
C PHE A 152 14.20 -2.53 -3.89
N HIS A 153 15.09 -3.38 -3.38
CA HIS A 153 16.04 -4.16 -4.17
C HIS A 153 15.61 -5.62 -4.21
N ILE A 154 15.62 -6.19 -5.40
CA ILE A 154 15.52 -7.65 -5.61
C ILE A 154 16.71 -8.12 -6.46
N ALA A 155 16.88 -9.44 -6.59
CA ALA A 155 17.83 -9.99 -7.56
C ALA A 155 17.56 -9.45 -8.97
N ARG A 156 18.60 -9.20 -9.74
CA ARG A 156 18.44 -8.68 -11.11
C ARG A 156 17.57 -9.61 -11.95
N ILE A 157 16.49 -9.05 -12.50
CA ILE A 157 15.58 -9.71 -13.43
C ILE A 157 15.70 -9.11 -14.84
N ASP A 158 15.16 -9.80 -15.84
CA ASP A 158 15.18 -9.29 -17.21
C ASP A 158 14.12 -8.17 -17.45
N ALA A 159 14.14 -7.58 -18.64
CA ALA A 159 13.25 -6.48 -18.99
C ALA A 159 11.77 -6.91 -19.11
N ALA A 160 11.51 -8.14 -19.52
CA ALA A 160 10.15 -8.66 -19.65
C ALA A 160 9.54 -8.91 -18.26
N GLU A 161 10.31 -9.54 -17.36
CA GLU A 161 9.95 -9.71 -15.96
C GLU A 161 9.75 -8.36 -15.27
N SER A 162 10.62 -7.37 -15.54
CA SER A 162 10.50 -6.01 -14.99
C SER A 162 9.19 -5.34 -15.39
N ALA A 163 8.85 -5.39 -16.68
CA ALA A 163 7.60 -4.82 -17.20
C ALA A 163 6.37 -5.50 -16.59
N LYS A 164 6.42 -6.83 -16.44
CA LYS A 164 5.34 -7.60 -15.82
C LYS A 164 5.22 -7.35 -14.32
N LEU A 165 6.33 -7.11 -13.64
CA LEU A 165 6.33 -6.70 -12.23
C LEU A 165 5.69 -5.33 -12.04
N GLU A 166 6.01 -4.37 -12.91
CA GLU A 166 5.41 -3.05 -12.86
C GLU A 166 3.90 -3.09 -13.08
N GLU A 167 3.41 -3.89 -14.03
CA GLU A 167 1.97 -4.07 -14.29
C GLU A 167 1.22 -4.63 -13.08
N ASP A 168 1.75 -5.68 -12.47
CA ASP A 168 1.09 -6.33 -11.35
C ASP A 168 1.12 -5.47 -10.09
N LEU A 169 2.21 -4.73 -9.84
CA LEU A 169 2.24 -3.73 -8.78
C LEU A 169 1.16 -2.66 -9.01
N LYS A 170 0.95 -2.19 -10.24
CA LYS A 170 -0.13 -1.25 -10.56
C LYS A 170 -1.50 -1.86 -10.25
N ALA A 171 -1.72 -3.13 -10.57
CA ALA A 171 -2.97 -3.83 -10.27
C ALA A 171 -3.20 -3.93 -8.74
N VAL A 172 -2.19 -4.38 -7.99
CA VAL A 172 -2.24 -4.48 -6.52
C VAL A 172 -2.54 -3.12 -5.88
N PHE A 173 -1.85 -2.05 -6.28
CA PHE A 173 -2.09 -0.72 -5.71
C PHE A 173 -3.44 -0.12 -6.11
N SER A 174 -3.98 -0.50 -7.27
CA SER A 174 -5.36 -0.15 -7.63
C SER A 174 -6.36 -0.80 -6.68
N ASP A 175 -6.13 -2.07 -6.31
CA ASP A 175 -7.00 -2.83 -5.42
C ASP A 175 -6.93 -2.32 -3.97
N VAL A 176 -5.71 -2.05 -3.47
CA VAL A 176 -5.51 -1.38 -2.16
C VAL A 176 -6.28 -0.06 -2.11
N ARG A 177 -6.18 0.75 -3.17
CA ARG A 177 -6.83 2.06 -3.21
C ARG A 177 -8.34 1.96 -3.11
N VAL A 178 -8.98 1.09 -3.89
CA VAL A 178 -10.44 0.96 -3.82
C VAL A 178 -10.90 0.38 -2.48
N ALA A 179 -10.16 -0.58 -1.91
CA ALA A 179 -10.45 -1.14 -0.59
C ALA A 179 -10.40 -0.06 0.51
N VAL A 180 -9.36 0.77 0.52
CA VAL A 180 -9.21 1.85 1.51
C VAL A 180 -10.26 2.95 1.31
N LEU A 181 -10.48 3.41 0.07
CA LEU A 181 -11.43 4.50 -0.20
C LEU A 181 -12.87 4.09 0.11
N ASP A 182 -13.24 2.82 -0.10
CA ASP A 182 -14.58 2.31 0.17
C ASP A 182 -14.78 1.75 1.57
N PHE A 183 -13.74 1.71 2.41
CA PHE A 183 -13.81 1.08 3.72
C PHE A 183 -14.99 1.60 4.56
N ARG A 184 -15.22 2.91 4.56
CA ARG A 184 -16.36 3.53 5.26
C ARG A 184 -17.70 3.16 4.63
N ALA A 185 -17.78 3.07 3.30
CA ALA A 185 -19.00 2.67 2.60
C ALA A 185 -19.35 1.20 2.88
N MET A 186 -18.36 0.32 2.95
CA MET A 186 -18.55 -1.08 3.32
C MET A 186 -19.04 -1.22 4.76
N GLN A 187 -18.45 -0.49 5.71
CA GLN A 187 -18.95 -0.46 7.08
C GLN A 187 -20.37 0.09 7.16
N GLN A 188 -20.68 1.14 6.39
CA GLN A 188 -22.01 1.74 6.37
C GLN A 188 -23.07 0.74 5.88
N ARG A 189 -22.76 -0.01 4.82
CA ARG A 189 -23.65 -1.06 4.32
C ARG A 189 -23.92 -2.15 5.36
N LEU A 190 -22.90 -2.54 6.12
CA LEU A 190 -23.08 -3.52 7.20
C LEU A 190 -23.95 -2.97 8.34
N ARG A 191 -23.81 -1.67 8.69
CA ARG A 191 -24.71 -1.01 9.65
C ARG A 191 -26.16 -0.97 9.16
N GLU A 192 -26.38 -0.71 7.87
CA GLU A 192 -27.71 -0.73 7.26
C GLU A 192 -28.35 -2.13 7.33
N ALA A 193 -27.56 -3.19 7.09
CA ALA A 193 -28.02 -4.57 7.24
C ALA A 193 -28.43 -4.88 8.69
N ILE A 194 -27.62 -4.47 9.67
CA ILE A 194 -27.94 -4.62 11.11
C ILE A 194 -29.25 -3.88 11.44
N ALA A 195 -29.40 -2.63 11.01
CA ALA A 195 -30.61 -1.83 11.25
C ALA A 195 -31.85 -2.46 10.59
N SER A 196 -31.69 -3.06 9.40
CA SER A 196 -32.76 -3.80 8.72
C SER A 196 -33.21 -5.02 9.53
N TYR A 197 -32.27 -5.79 10.10
CA TYR A 197 -32.61 -6.95 10.95
C TYR A 197 -33.32 -6.56 12.25
N GLN A 198 -33.01 -5.39 12.81
CA GLN A 198 -33.66 -4.87 14.01
C GLN A 198 -35.07 -4.33 13.74
N SER A 199 -35.25 -3.60 12.62
CA SER A 199 -36.51 -2.93 12.28
C SER A 199 -37.51 -3.82 11.53
N ASN A 200 -37.02 -4.81 10.79
CA ASN A 200 -37.83 -5.75 10.02
C ASN A 200 -37.24 -7.17 10.15
N PRO A 201 -37.38 -7.81 11.31
CA PRO A 201 -36.75 -9.09 11.59
C PRO A 201 -37.31 -10.21 10.69
N PRO A 202 -36.46 -11.08 10.12
CA PRO A 202 -36.92 -12.24 9.38
C PRO A 202 -37.62 -13.26 10.31
N PRO A 203 -38.46 -14.17 9.76
CA PRO A 203 -39.19 -15.17 10.56
C PRO A 203 -38.28 -16.33 10.99
N ILE A 204 -37.27 -16.04 11.80
CA ILE A 204 -36.31 -16.99 12.38
C ILE A 204 -36.36 -16.92 13.92
N PRO A 205 -35.82 -17.92 14.64
CA PRO A 205 -35.73 -17.86 16.10
C PRO A 205 -34.99 -16.60 16.59
N ILE A 206 -35.48 -16.00 17.70
CA ILE A 206 -34.93 -14.76 18.26
C ILE A 206 -33.45 -14.92 18.66
N GLU A 207 -33.07 -16.10 19.15
CA GLU A 207 -31.70 -16.41 19.55
C GLU A 207 -30.74 -16.33 18.34
N GLU A 208 -31.11 -16.94 17.21
CA GLU A 208 -30.34 -16.89 15.95
C GLU A 208 -30.25 -15.46 15.39
N LEU A 209 -31.34 -14.68 15.46
CA LEU A 209 -31.33 -13.28 15.04
C LEU A 209 -30.38 -12.45 15.92
N THR A 210 -30.44 -12.66 17.23
CA THR A 210 -29.59 -11.95 18.21
C THR A 210 -28.11 -12.27 17.98
N GLU A 211 -27.78 -13.54 17.79
CA GLU A 211 -26.41 -13.97 17.48
C GLU A 211 -25.93 -13.39 16.14
N SER A 212 -26.76 -13.42 15.11
CA SER A 212 -26.44 -12.84 13.80
C SER A 212 -26.12 -11.35 13.90
N ILE A 213 -26.96 -10.57 14.59
CA ILE A 213 -26.71 -9.14 14.82
C ILE A 213 -25.41 -8.93 15.62
N ALA A 214 -25.19 -9.72 16.68
CA ALA A 214 -23.98 -9.62 17.49
C ALA A 214 -22.71 -9.90 16.67
N PHE A 215 -22.75 -10.89 15.78
CA PHE A 215 -21.65 -11.20 14.88
C PHE A 215 -21.36 -10.05 13.91
N LEU A 216 -22.39 -9.49 13.25
CA LEU A 216 -22.20 -8.36 12.33
C LEU A 216 -21.64 -7.12 13.06
N GLN A 217 -22.07 -6.87 14.29
CA GLN A 217 -21.52 -5.80 15.13
C GLN A 217 -20.05 -6.08 15.50
N TRP A 218 -19.72 -7.33 15.85
CA TRP A 218 -18.35 -7.74 16.13
C TRP A 218 -17.42 -7.48 14.93
N LEU A 219 -17.86 -7.76 13.70
CA LEU A 219 -17.10 -7.43 12.49
C LEU A 219 -16.82 -5.92 12.37
N LEU A 220 -17.78 -5.06 12.73
CA LEU A 220 -17.63 -3.60 12.71
C LEU A 220 -16.68 -3.08 13.80
N ASP A 221 -16.54 -3.80 14.91
CA ASP A 221 -15.74 -3.41 16.06
C ASP A 221 -14.23 -3.72 15.87
N ASN A 222 -13.73 -3.47 14.65
CA ASN A 222 -12.34 -3.69 14.21
C ASN A 222 -11.83 -5.13 14.28
N HIS A 223 -12.73 -6.12 14.34
CA HIS A 223 -12.33 -7.54 14.27
C HIS A 223 -12.24 -8.09 12.85
N PHE A 224 -12.63 -7.30 11.85
CA PHE A 224 -12.58 -7.68 10.44
C PHE A 224 -12.04 -6.54 9.57
N THR A 225 -11.19 -6.88 8.61
CA THR A 225 -10.72 -5.92 7.60
C THR A 225 -11.50 -6.13 6.30
N PHE A 226 -12.39 -5.19 6.00
CA PHE A 226 -13.17 -5.20 4.77
C PHE A 226 -12.30 -4.80 3.58
N LEU A 227 -12.07 -5.74 2.65
CA LEU A 227 -11.37 -5.49 1.39
C LEU A 227 -12.34 -5.30 0.22
N GLY A 228 -13.53 -5.89 0.30
CA GLY A 228 -14.58 -5.74 -0.69
C GLY A 228 -15.93 -6.19 -0.15
N MET A 229 -17.00 -5.66 -0.76
CA MET A 229 -18.38 -6.02 -0.44
C MET A 229 -19.21 -6.01 -1.71
N ARG A 230 -20.14 -6.95 -1.85
CA ARG A 230 -21.10 -7.00 -2.95
C ARG A 230 -22.41 -7.61 -2.45
N GLU A 231 -23.52 -7.12 -2.98
CA GLU A 231 -24.83 -7.66 -2.63
C GLU A 231 -25.30 -8.65 -3.69
N TYR A 232 -26.03 -9.64 -3.22
CA TYR A 232 -26.64 -10.66 -4.05
C TYR A 232 -28.11 -10.79 -3.68
N LYS A 233 -28.94 -10.96 -4.71
CA LYS A 233 -30.32 -11.35 -4.57
C LYS A 233 -30.41 -12.87 -4.72
N PHE A 234 -31.06 -13.53 -3.79
CA PHE A 234 -31.42 -14.93 -3.95
C PHE A 234 -32.66 -15.04 -4.85
N ALA A 235 -32.52 -15.65 -6.02
CA ALA A 235 -33.60 -15.90 -6.95
C ALA A 235 -33.91 -17.40 -7.04
N GLY A 236 -35.18 -17.79 -6.92
CA GLY A 236 -35.62 -19.19 -6.96
C GLY A 236 -35.93 -19.78 -5.57
N GLY A 237 -36.12 -21.10 -5.52
CA GLY A 237 -36.43 -21.85 -4.28
C GLY A 237 -35.23 -22.67 -3.78
N ALA A 238 -35.32 -23.21 -2.56
CA ALA A 238 -34.21 -23.88 -1.86
C ALA A 238 -33.43 -24.95 -2.67
N LYS A 239 -34.05 -25.61 -3.66
CA LYS A 239 -33.41 -26.64 -4.49
C LYS A 239 -32.77 -26.13 -5.79
N LYS A 240 -33.17 -24.96 -6.29
CA LYS A 240 -32.73 -24.41 -7.59
C LYS A 240 -32.30 -22.94 -7.53
N GLY A 241 -32.21 -22.38 -6.32
CA GLY A 241 -31.91 -20.98 -6.13
C GLY A 241 -30.52 -20.62 -6.63
N VAL A 242 -30.40 -19.39 -7.13
CA VAL A 242 -29.15 -18.77 -7.58
C VAL A 242 -28.96 -17.45 -6.87
N LEU A 243 -27.71 -17.10 -6.58
CA LEU A 243 -27.33 -15.80 -6.07
C LEU A 243 -26.98 -14.91 -7.26
N GLU A 244 -27.82 -13.93 -7.53
CA GLU A 244 -27.62 -12.98 -8.62
C GLU A 244 -27.00 -11.71 -8.05
N PRO A 245 -25.82 -11.27 -8.51
CA PRO A 245 -25.22 -10.04 -8.03
C PRO A 245 -26.13 -8.85 -8.35
N ILE A 246 -26.37 -8.00 -7.37
CA ILE A 246 -27.08 -6.74 -7.59
C ILE A 246 -26.11 -5.79 -8.30
N GLY A 247 -26.48 -5.37 -9.51
CA GLY A 247 -25.66 -4.49 -10.35
C GLY A 247 -25.23 -3.22 -9.61
N ALA A 248 -23.96 -2.84 -9.79
CA ALA A 248 -23.34 -1.67 -9.15
C ALA A 248 -23.34 -1.64 -7.61
N SER A 249 -23.62 -2.78 -6.94
CA SER A 249 -23.52 -2.88 -5.47
C SER A 249 -22.08 -3.08 -4.95
N GLY A 250 -21.15 -3.37 -5.85
CA GLY A 250 -19.76 -3.71 -5.53
C GLY A 250 -18.96 -2.55 -4.96
N LEU A 251 -18.28 -2.80 -3.85
CA LEU A 251 -17.37 -1.89 -3.14
C LEU A 251 -16.01 -2.56 -2.94
N GLY A 252 -14.97 -1.75 -2.78
CA GLY A 252 -13.60 -2.22 -2.62
C GLY A 252 -13.13 -3.04 -3.83
N ILE A 253 -12.41 -4.14 -3.58
CA ILE A 253 -11.94 -5.02 -4.66
C ILE A 253 -13.10 -5.62 -5.47
N LEU A 254 -14.28 -5.79 -4.85
CA LEU A 254 -15.47 -6.34 -5.50
C LEU A 254 -16.23 -5.31 -6.37
N ARG A 255 -15.66 -4.14 -6.65
CA ARG A 255 -16.12 -3.27 -7.75
C ARG A 255 -16.00 -3.95 -9.12
N LYS A 256 -14.94 -4.74 -9.32
CA LYS A 256 -14.72 -5.49 -10.57
C LYS A 256 -15.65 -6.71 -10.59
N SER A 257 -16.61 -6.73 -11.50
CA SER A 257 -17.60 -7.82 -11.60
C SER A 257 -16.98 -9.19 -11.83
N GLU A 258 -15.76 -9.22 -12.38
CA GLU A 258 -14.97 -10.39 -12.75
C GLU A 258 -14.44 -11.17 -11.54
N ILE A 259 -14.39 -10.55 -10.36
CA ILE A 259 -13.96 -11.22 -9.14
C ILE A 259 -15.14 -12.03 -8.58
N GLU A 260 -15.03 -13.35 -8.70
CA GLU A 260 -15.94 -14.36 -8.15
C GLU A 260 -15.38 -14.85 -6.81
N VAL A 261 -16.20 -14.74 -5.75
CA VAL A 261 -15.80 -15.08 -4.37
C VAL A 261 -16.71 -16.10 -3.72
N LEU A 262 -17.87 -16.38 -4.32
CA LEU A 262 -18.77 -17.39 -3.82
C LEU A 262 -18.38 -18.74 -4.44
N ARG A 263 -18.68 -19.82 -3.73
CA ARG A 263 -18.48 -21.17 -4.27
C ARG A 263 -19.80 -21.92 -4.26
N ARG A 264 -20.07 -22.64 -5.35
CA ARG A 264 -21.15 -23.62 -5.43
C ARG A 264 -20.52 -24.99 -5.66
N GLY A 265 -20.43 -25.79 -4.59
CA GLY A 265 -19.67 -27.04 -4.64
C GLY A 265 -18.18 -26.76 -4.87
N HIS A 266 -17.66 -27.15 -6.02
CA HIS A 266 -16.25 -26.95 -6.41
C HIS A 266 -16.01 -25.76 -7.35
N GLU A 267 -17.07 -25.11 -7.84
CA GLU A 267 -16.97 -24.01 -8.80
C GLU A 267 -17.08 -22.65 -8.09
N LEU A 268 -16.27 -21.68 -8.53
CA LEU A 268 -16.43 -20.27 -8.15
C LEU A 268 -17.62 -19.71 -8.94
N VAL A 269 -18.43 -18.88 -8.26
CA VAL A 269 -19.62 -18.19 -8.77
C VAL A 269 -19.77 -16.80 -8.14
#